data_AF-A0A5N5DZ69-F1
#
_entry.id   AF-A0A5N5DZ69-F1
#
_cell.length_a   1.000
_cell.length_b   1.000
_cell.length_c   1.000
_cell.angle_alpha   90.00
_cell.angle_beta   90.00
_cell.angle_gamma   90.00
#
_symmetry.space_group_name_H-M   'P 1'
#
loop_
_entity.id
_entity.type
_entity.pdbx_description
1 polymer ?
#
loop_
_entity_poly.entity_id
_entity_poly.type
_entity_poly.pdbx_seq_one_letter_code
_entity_poly.pdbx_strand_id
1 'polypeptide(L)'
;EVLGNANGLIHATPMGMAAHPGMAFSPDLLRPDLWVAEIVYRPLETELLRQARLIGAPTLSGGGMTVFQAVDAFRIFTGIEPDSKRMLAHMTELVHGEQTAAAL
;
A
#
# COMPACT_ATOMS: atom_id res chain seq x y z
N GLU A 1 -3.78 14.11 -18.45
CA GLU A 1 -3.75 15.55 -18.13
C GLU A 1 -3.54 15.81 -16.64
N VAL A 2 -4.37 15.26 -15.74
CA VAL A 2 -4.29 15.53 -14.28
C VAL A 2 -2.97 15.10 -13.62
N LEU A 3 -2.42 13.91 -13.95
CA LEU A 3 -1.17 13.44 -13.34
C LEU A 3 0.06 14.28 -13.71
N GLY A 4 0.05 14.98 -14.86
CA GLY A 4 1.21 15.75 -15.33
C GLY A 4 1.58 16.93 -14.43
N ASN A 5 0.60 17.47 -13.70
CA ASN A 5 0.78 18.62 -12.78
C ASN A 5 0.63 18.23 -11.31
N ALA A 6 0.40 16.95 -11.01
CA ALA A 6 0.22 16.49 -9.64
C ALA A 6 1.56 16.34 -8.92
N ASN A 7 1.59 16.74 -7.65
CA ASN A 7 2.72 16.44 -6.77
C ASN A 7 2.62 15.05 -6.13
N GLY A 8 1.41 14.48 -6.12
CA GLY A 8 1.12 13.23 -5.44
C GLY A 8 0.00 12.41 -6.09
N LEU A 9 0.07 11.11 -5.89
CA LEU A 9 -0.93 10.14 -6.31
C LEU A 9 -1.30 9.24 -5.13
N ILE A 10 -2.60 9.13 -4.85
CA ILE A 10 -3.15 8.09 -3.98
C ILE A 10 -3.94 7.11 -4.85
N HIS A 11 -3.50 5.87 -4.90
CA HIS A 11 -4.22 4.79 -5.56
C HIS A 11 -5.12 4.06 -4.56
N ALA A 12 -6.44 4.14 -4.80
CA ALA A 12 -7.49 3.67 -3.91
C ALA A 12 -8.49 2.72 -4.61
N THR A 13 -8.10 2.09 -5.72
CA THR A 13 -8.94 1.11 -6.44
C THR A 13 -8.45 -0.33 -6.17
N PRO A 14 -9.20 -1.36 -6.56
CA PRO A 14 -8.76 -2.75 -6.43
C PRO A 14 -7.57 -3.14 -7.34
N MET A 15 -7.19 -2.32 -8.33
CA MET A 15 -6.08 -2.64 -9.25
C MET A 15 -4.76 -2.88 -8.47
N GLY A 16 -3.97 -3.85 -8.88
CA GLY A 16 -2.77 -4.30 -8.17
C GLY A 16 -3.03 -5.41 -7.14
N MET A 17 -4.28 -5.70 -6.76
CA MET A 17 -4.61 -6.89 -5.99
C MET A 17 -4.45 -8.16 -6.85
N ALA A 18 -4.28 -9.33 -6.21
CA ALA A 18 -4.16 -10.61 -6.93
C ALA A 18 -5.35 -10.90 -7.87
N ALA A 19 -6.57 -10.52 -7.49
CA ALA A 19 -7.76 -10.65 -8.32
C ALA A 19 -7.87 -9.61 -9.45
N HIS A 20 -7.08 -8.53 -9.38
CA HIS A 20 -7.10 -7.40 -10.31
C HIS A 20 -5.66 -6.94 -10.61
N PRO A 21 -4.82 -7.75 -11.27
CA PRO A 21 -3.40 -7.47 -11.44
C PRO A 21 -3.15 -6.24 -12.34
N GLY A 22 -1.96 -5.65 -12.21
CA GLY A 22 -1.51 -4.55 -13.06
C GLY A 22 -1.72 -3.16 -12.46
N MET A 23 -1.84 -2.16 -13.33
CA MET A 23 -1.95 -0.73 -12.96
C MET A 23 -3.19 -0.10 -13.61
N ALA A 24 -3.77 0.90 -12.96
CA ALA A 24 -4.93 1.62 -13.46
C ALA A 24 -4.63 2.61 -14.61
N PHE A 25 -3.35 2.84 -14.93
CA PHE A 25 -2.90 3.80 -15.93
C PHE A 25 -1.50 3.45 -16.46
N SER A 26 -1.07 4.10 -17.55
CA SER A 26 0.25 3.85 -18.15
C SER A 26 1.41 4.24 -17.22
N PRO A 27 2.45 3.40 -17.06
CA PRO A 27 3.63 3.74 -16.26
C PRO A 27 4.37 4.98 -16.75
N ASP A 28 4.21 5.38 -18.02
CA ASP A 28 4.82 6.59 -18.59
C ASP A 28 4.33 7.89 -17.94
N LEU A 29 3.25 7.83 -17.16
CA LEU A 29 2.72 8.94 -16.38
C LEU A 29 3.42 9.09 -15.03
N LEU A 30 4.24 8.13 -14.61
CA LEU A 30 5.04 8.22 -13.40
C LEU A 30 6.27 9.11 -13.64
N ARG A 31 6.63 9.88 -12.62
CA ARG A 31 7.78 10.78 -12.62
C ARG A 31 8.52 10.70 -11.28
N PRO A 32 9.86 10.85 -11.24
CA PRO A 32 10.65 10.64 -10.02
C PRO A 32 10.28 11.53 -8.82
N ASP A 33 9.60 12.65 -9.06
CA ASP A 33 9.18 13.62 -8.04
C ASP A 33 7.65 13.62 -7.79
N LEU A 34 6.94 12.62 -8.30
CA LEU A 34 5.55 12.32 -7.93
C LEU A 34 5.56 11.31 -6.78
N TRP A 35 5.15 11.69 -5.57
CA TRP A 35 5.00 10.69 -4.51
C TRP A 35 3.77 9.81 -4.78
N VAL A 36 3.90 8.52 -4.49
CA VAL A 36 2.87 7.51 -4.76
C VAL A 36 2.50 6.81 -3.46
N ALA A 37 1.22 6.83 -3.10
CA ALA A 37 0.67 6.10 -1.96
C ALA A 37 -0.43 5.15 -2.42
N GLU A 38 -0.57 4.02 -1.73
CA GLU A 38 -1.63 3.05 -1.99
C GLU A 38 -2.41 2.68 -0.74
N ILE A 39 -3.64 2.20 -0.94
CA ILE A 39 -4.41 1.48 0.09
C ILE A 39 -4.28 -0.04 -0.03
N VAL A 40 -3.81 -0.54 -1.18
CA VAL A 40 -3.61 -1.98 -1.40
C VAL A 40 -2.48 -2.45 -0.49
N TYR A 41 -2.74 -3.52 0.28
CA TYR A 41 -1.77 -4.15 1.18
C TYR A 41 -1.55 -5.64 0.89
N ARG A 42 -2.28 -6.19 -0.08
CA ARG A 42 -2.18 -7.58 -0.55
C ARG A 42 -2.12 -7.60 -2.08
N PRO A 43 -0.90 -7.63 -2.66
CA PRO A 43 0.42 -7.59 -2.00
C PRO A 43 0.79 -6.17 -1.48
N LEU A 44 1.80 -6.09 -0.60
CA LEU A 44 2.39 -4.80 -0.17
C LEU A 44 3.22 -4.12 -1.26
N GLU A 45 3.78 -4.90 -2.18
CA GLU A 45 4.51 -4.42 -3.35
C GLU A 45 3.65 -4.74 -4.58
N THR A 46 2.85 -3.76 -5.02
CA THR A 46 2.06 -3.84 -6.25
C THR A 46 2.92 -3.46 -7.45
N GLU A 47 2.39 -3.68 -8.66
CA GLU A 47 3.05 -3.22 -9.89
C GLU A 47 3.23 -1.69 -9.92
N LEU A 48 2.28 -0.91 -9.39
CA LEU A 48 2.39 0.55 -9.30
C LEU A 48 3.56 0.97 -8.40
N LEU A 49 3.65 0.40 -7.19
CA LEU A 49 4.73 0.71 -6.26
C LEU A 49 6.09 0.27 -6.80
N ARG A 50 6.14 -0.91 -7.44
CA ARG A 50 7.36 -1.40 -8.07
C ARG A 50 7.85 -0.46 -9.16
N GLN A 51 6.98 -0.01 -10.06
CA GLN A 51 7.34 0.93 -11.13
C GLN A 51 7.75 2.30 -10.58
N ALA A 52 7.04 2.81 -9.57
CA ALA A 52 7.38 4.06 -8.90
C ALA A 52 8.78 3.99 -8.24
N ARG A 53 9.08 2.90 -7.52
CA ARG A 53 10.41 2.69 -6.92
C ARG A 53 11.52 2.59 -7.97
N LEU A 54 11.27 1.91 -9.10
CA LEU A 54 12.26 1.77 -10.17
C LEU A 54 12.73 3.11 -10.74
N ILE A 55 11.85 4.11 -10.77
CA ILE A 55 12.20 5.47 -11.23
C ILE A 55 12.62 6.41 -10.10
N GLY A 56 12.74 5.91 -8.87
CA GLY A 56 13.16 6.69 -7.69
C GLY A 56 12.06 7.55 -7.07
N ALA A 57 10.79 7.34 -7.42
CA ALA A 57 9.69 8.08 -6.82
C ALA A 57 9.48 7.70 -5.34
N PRO A 58 9.16 8.66 -4.45
CA PRO A 58 8.80 8.36 -3.07
C PRO A 58 7.52 7.51 -3.00
N THR A 59 7.54 6.43 -2.23
CA THR A 59 6.42 5.48 -2.16
C THR A 59 5.94 5.21 -0.74
N LEU A 60 4.63 5.03 -0.57
CA LEU A 60 3.98 4.55 0.66
C LEU A 60 3.02 3.39 0.34
N SER A 61 3.26 2.22 0.92
CA SER A 61 2.37 1.06 0.73
C SER A 61 1.12 1.14 1.60
N GLY A 62 0.08 0.35 1.27
CA GLY A 62 -1.17 0.30 2.02
C GLY A 62 -1.09 -0.33 3.40
N GLY A 63 0.06 -0.91 3.78
CA GLY A 63 0.23 -1.57 5.07
C GLY A 63 -0.06 -0.66 6.26
N GLY A 64 0.44 0.59 6.23
CA GLY A 64 0.16 1.56 7.30
C GLY A 64 -1.34 1.83 7.43
N MET A 65 -2.01 2.12 6.31
CA MET A 65 -3.46 2.34 6.28
C MET A 65 -4.22 1.15 6.89
N THR A 66 -3.90 -0.09 6.47
CA THR A 66 -4.55 -1.31 6.98
C THR A 66 -4.46 -1.45 8.50
N VAL A 67 -3.31 -1.10 9.09
CA VAL A 67 -3.11 -1.22 10.53
C VAL A 67 -3.77 -0.09 11.29
N PHE A 68 -3.59 1.16 10.84
CA PHE A 68 -4.10 2.32 11.60
C PHE A 68 -5.62 2.43 11.55
N GLN A 69 -6.27 2.03 10.46
CA GLN A 69 -7.73 1.90 10.47
C GLN A 69 -8.21 0.82 11.46
N ALA A 70 -7.46 -0.28 11.60
CA ALA A 70 -7.80 -1.37 12.52
C ALA A 70 -7.56 -0.98 13.98
N VAL A 71 -6.54 -0.15 14.25
CA VAL A 71 -6.29 0.50 15.54
C VAL A 71 -7.52 1.30 15.96
N ASP A 72 -8.02 2.19 15.09
CA ASP A 72 -9.17 3.01 15.42
C ASP A 72 -10.44 2.15 15.58
N ALA A 73 -10.68 1.19 14.69
CA ALA A 73 -11.80 0.26 14.80
C ALA A 73 -11.76 -0.55 16.11
N PHE A 74 -10.59 -1.07 16.49
CA PHE A 74 -10.41 -1.79 17.74
C PHE A 74 -10.75 -0.92 18.95
N ARG A 75 -10.24 0.32 18.98
CA ARG A 75 -10.53 1.29 20.05
C ARG A 75 -12.04 1.57 20.13
N ILE A 76 -12.69 1.83 19.00
CA ILE A 76 -14.13 2.13 18.93
C ILE A 76 -14.97 0.96 19.43
N PHE A 77 -14.64 -0.27 19.01
CA PHE A 77 -15.44 -1.45 19.37
C PHE A 77 -15.21 -1.94 20.80
N THR A 78 -14.00 -1.80 21.32
CA THR A 78 -13.63 -2.40 22.61
C THR A 78 -13.53 -1.40 23.76
N GLY A 79 -13.35 -0.10 23.45
CA GLY A 79 -13.00 0.93 24.42
C GLY A 79 -11.57 0.78 24.98
N ILE A 80 -10.77 -0.16 24.48
CA ILE A 80 -9.39 -0.43 24.93
C ILE A 80 -8.42 0.30 24.01
N GLU A 81 -7.40 0.94 24.58
CA GLU A 81 -6.33 1.56 23.81
C GLU A 81 -5.43 0.46 23.18
N PRO A 82 -5.39 0.35 21.85
CA PRO A 82 -4.57 -0.65 21.17
C PRO A 82 -3.08 -0.30 21.16
N ASP A 83 -2.22 -1.32 21.20
CA ASP A 83 -0.80 -1.16 20.92
C ASP A 83 -0.57 -1.16 19.39
N SER A 84 -0.59 0.03 18.81
CA SER A 84 -0.40 0.23 17.36
C SER A 84 0.95 -0.27 16.85
N LYS A 85 2.01 -0.19 17.66
CA LYS A 85 3.34 -0.68 17.28
C LYS A 85 3.35 -2.20 17.17
N ARG A 86 2.73 -2.88 18.15
CA ARG A 86 2.58 -4.35 18.11
C ARG A 86 1.71 -4.79 16.94
N MET A 87 0.60 -4.09 16.68
CA MET A 87 -0.26 -4.41 15.53
C MET A 87 0.48 -4.25 14.19
N LEU A 88 1.28 -3.19 14.05
CA LEU A 88 2.08 -2.96 12.84
C LEU A 88 3.16 -4.04 12.65
N ALA A 89 3.89 -4.37 13.71
CA ALA A 89 4.91 -5.42 13.68
C ALA A 89 4.29 -6.78 13.29
N HIS A 90 3.17 -7.13 13.90
CA HIS A 90 2.51 -8.40 13.63
C HIS A 90 1.92 -8.48 12.21
N MET A 91 1.32 -7.39 11.70
CA MET A 91 0.88 -7.35 10.30
C MET A 91 2.06 -7.58 9.34
N THR A 92 3.21 -6.95 9.63
CA THR A 92 4.41 -7.11 8.83
C THR A 92 4.86 -8.58 8.79
N GLU A 93 4.90 -9.27 9.93
CA GLU A 93 5.22 -10.71 9.99
C GLU A 93 4.27 -11.56 9.14
N LEU A 94 2.95 -11.32 9.26
CA LEU A 94 1.93 -12.08 8.54
C LEU A 94 2.08 -11.91 7.01
N VAL A 95 2.27 -10.68 6.54
CA VAL A 95 2.38 -10.44 5.10
C VAL A 95 3.66 -11.06 4.52
N HIS A 96 4.79 -10.98 5.22
CA HIS A 96 6.03 -11.64 4.77
C HIS A 96 5.89 -13.17 4.76
N GLY A 97 5.18 -13.74 5.74
CA GLY A 97 4.88 -15.17 5.77
C GLY A 97 4.03 -15.62 4.58
N GLU A 98 3.00 -14.86 4.22
CA GLU A 98 2.14 -15.14 3.07
C GLU A 98 2.90 -15.04 1.74
N GLN A 99 3.76 -14.03 1.58
CA GLN A 99 4.60 -13.88 0.38
C GLN A 99 5.60 -15.02 0.23
N THR A 100 6.15 -15.51 1.35
CA THR A 100 7.06 -16.66 1.35
C THR A 100 6.32 -17.93 0.97
N ALA A 101 5.13 -18.15 1.52
CA ALA A 101 4.31 -19.33 1.20
C ALA A 101 3.83 -19.32 -0.26
N ALA A 102 3.53 -18.16 -0.83
CA ALA A 102 3.11 -18.03 -2.23
C ALA A 102 4.26 -18.21 -3.25
N ALA A 103 5.52 -18.17 -2.80
CA ALA A 103 6.71 -18.35 -3.64
C ALA A 103 7.25 -19.78 -3.67
N LEU A 104 6.65 -20.70 -2.89
CA LEU A 104 6.95 -22.13 -2.85
C LEU A 104 5.95 -22.92 -3.70
#